data_AF-A0A351CEG2-F1
#
_entry.id   AF-A0A351CEG2-F1
#
_cell.length_a   1.000
_cell.length_b   1.000
_cell.length_c   1.000
_cell.angle_alpha   90.00
_cell.angle_beta   90.00
_cell.angle_gamma   90.00
#
_symmetry.space_group_name_H-M   'P 1'
#
loop_
_entity.id
_entity.type
_entity.pdbx_description
1 polymer ?
#
loop_
_entity_poly.entity_id
_entity_poly.type
_entity_poly.pdbx_seq_one_letter_code
_entity_poly.pdbx_strand_id
1 'polypeptide(L)'
;MKNKLIHIPTKYGITRRKFLWVTSASAAGFLLGCAANPVTGKSQLMLVSEGEEIEIDRKNSPYQFSTDYGSIQDNSLKNYINQTGKNISALTHRPHM
;
A
#
# COMPACT_ATOMS: atom_id res chain seq x y z
N MET A 1 33.54 30.06 -42.39
CA MET A 1 33.61 29.70 -40.96
C MET A 1 32.87 28.39 -40.77
N LYS A 2 33.60 27.27 -40.63
CA LYS A 2 32.99 25.91 -40.53
C LYS A 2 32.71 25.62 -39.07
N ASN A 3 31.43 25.59 -38.66
CA ASN A 3 31.02 25.19 -37.32
C ASN A 3 31.37 23.71 -37.12
N LYS A 4 32.44 23.45 -36.37
CA LYS A 4 32.88 22.12 -35.98
C LYS A 4 31.95 21.66 -34.85
N LEU A 5 30.93 20.88 -35.20
CA LEU A 5 30.08 20.18 -34.22
C LEU A 5 31.00 19.32 -33.35
N ILE A 6 31.10 19.71 -32.07
CA ILE A 6 31.92 19.05 -31.07
C ILE A 6 31.21 17.74 -30.75
N HIS A 7 31.62 16.64 -31.37
CA HIS A 7 31.12 15.32 -31.01
C HIS A 7 31.82 14.89 -29.72
N ILE A 8 31.14 15.07 -28.58
CA ILE A 8 31.61 14.58 -27.28
C ILE A 8 31.26 13.09 -27.22
N PRO A 9 32.24 12.17 -27.22
CA PRO A 9 31.97 10.75 -27.12
C PRO A 9 31.57 10.44 -25.67
N THR A 10 30.28 10.20 -25.43
CA THR A 10 29.79 9.73 -24.14
C THR A 10 30.23 8.27 -23.96
N LYS A 11 31.43 8.04 -23.40
CA LYS A 11 31.94 6.68 -23.10
C LYS A 11 31.05 5.90 -22.11
N TYR A 12 30.15 6.57 -21.37
CA TYR A 12 29.22 5.96 -20.41
C TYR A 12 27.86 6.68 -20.36
N GLY A 13 27.19 6.85 -21.50
CA GLY A 13 25.86 7.48 -21.58
C GLY A 13 24.78 6.50 -21.99
N ILE A 14 23.70 6.39 -21.21
CA ILE A 14 22.47 5.75 -21.67
C ILE A 14 21.95 6.56 -22.87
N THR A 15 21.72 5.92 -24.01
CA THR A 15 21.18 6.61 -25.18
C THR A 15 19.75 7.08 -24.91
N ARG A 16 19.30 8.19 -25.53
CA ARG A 16 17.91 8.69 -25.41
C ARG A 16 16.88 7.57 -25.59
N ARG A 17 17.10 6.68 -26.57
CA ARG A 17 16.22 5.54 -26.85
C ARG A 17 16.21 4.54 -25.70
N LYS A 18 17.37 4.20 -25.14
CA LYS A 18 17.47 3.31 -23.97
C LYS A 18 16.84 3.93 -22.73
N PHE A 19 17.04 5.23 -22.51
CA PHE A 19 16.42 5.96 -21.38
C PHE A 19 14.90 5.90 -21.47
N LEU A 20 14.32 6.26 -22.62
CA LEU A 20 12.88 6.21 -22.83
C LEU A 20 12.31 4.79 -22.66
N TRP A 21 13.02 3.76 -23.14
CA TRP A 21 12.63 2.37 -22.97
C TRP A 21 12.62 1.93 -21.51
N VAL A 22 13.69 2.23 -20.76
CA VAL A 22 13.81 1.86 -19.35
C VAL A 22 12.75 2.59 -18.51
N THR A 23 12.58 3.90 -18.69
CA THR A 23 11.59 4.68 -17.94
C THR A 23 10.16 4.23 -18.25
N SER A 24 9.83 3.94 -19.51
CA SER A 24 8.50 3.45 -19.88
C SER A 24 8.22 2.05 -19.32
N ALA A 25 9.22 1.16 -19.34
CA ALA A 25 9.10 -0.17 -18.73
C ALA A 25 8.91 -0.09 -17.21
N SER A 26 9.63 0.81 -16.53
CA SER A 26 9.44 1.06 -15.09
C SER A 26 8.05 1.62 -14.78
N ALA A 27 7.54 2.52 -15.63
CA ALA A 27 6.22 3.12 -15.43
C ALA A 27 5.07 2.10 -15.52
N ALA A 28 5.22 1.05 -16.34
CA ALA A 28 4.25 -0.04 -16.44
C ALA A 28 4.04 -0.78 -15.10
N GLY A 29 5.05 -0.80 -14.21
CA GLY A 29 4.93 -1.38 -12.87
C GLY A 29 3.90 -0.67 -11.99
N PHE A 30 3.63 0.62 -12.19
CA PHE A 30 2.61 1.35 -11.41
C PHE A 30 1.18 0.91 -11.73
N LEU A 31 0.94 0.28 -12.88
CA LEU A 31 -0.38 -0.27 -13.22
C LEU A 31 -0.75 -1.47 -12.33
N LEU A 32 0.22 -2.11 -11.68
CA LEU A 32 -0.01 -3.19 -10.70
C LEU A 32 -0.53 -2.67 -9.36
N GLY A 33 -0.39 -1.37 -9.07
CA GLY A 33 -0.90 -0.76 -7.86
C GLY A 33 -2.41 -0.49 -7.90
N CYS A 34 -3.08 -0.70 -9.05
CA CYS A 34 -4.52 -0.49 -9.14
C CYS A 34 -5.28 -1.75 -8.69
N ALA A 35 -6.15 -1.61 -7.69
CA ALA A 35 -7.07 -2.66 -7.25
C ALA A 35 -8.51 -2.11 -7.17
N ALA A 36 -9.49 -2.99 -7.06
CA ALA A 36 -10.87 -2.55 -6.82
C ALA A 36 -10.96 -1.91 -5.43
N ASN A 37 -11.40 -0.66 -5.36
CA ASN A 37 -11.70 0.01 -4.11
C ASN A 37 -12.85 -0.76 -3.42
N PRO A 38 -12.68 -1.22 -2.17
CA PRO A 38 -13.67 -2.08 -1.51
C PRO A 38 -15.00 -1.37 -1.25
N VAL A 39 -15.01 -0.03 -1.17
CA VAL A 39 -16.21 0.78 -0.92
C VAL A 39 -16.98 1.07 -2.21
N THR A 40 -16.27 1.43 -3.29
CA THR A 40 -16.92 1.89 -4.54
C THR A 40 -16.94 0.84 -5.65
N GLY A 41 -16.15 -0.23 -5.54
CA GLY A 41 -15.94 -1.25 -6.57
C GLY A 41 -15.12 -0.79 -7.78
N LYS A 42 -14.73 0.49 -7.85
CA LYS A 42 -13.98 1.04 -8.99
C LYS A 42 -12.48 0.75 -8.85
N SER A 43 -11.79 0.60 -9.98
CA SER A 43 -10.33 0.50 -9.98
C SER A 43 -9.70 1.80 -9.48
N GLN A 44 -8.83 1.71 -8.48
CA GLN A 44 -8.13 2.82 -7.86
C GLN A 44 -6.70 2.40 -7.50
N LEU A 45 -5.77 3.35 -7.54
CA LEU A 45 -4.42 3.16 -7.00
C LEU A 45 -4.48 2.89 -5.49
N MET A 46 -4.01 1.72 -5.09
CA MET A 46 -3.81 1.27 -3.72
C MET A 46 -2.31 1.24 -3.43
N LEU A 47 -1.89 1.93 -2.38
CA LEU A 47 -0.47 2.03 -2.02
C LEU A 47 0.01 0.87 -1.15
N VAL A 48 -0.93 0.16 -0.52
CA VAL A 48 -0.68 -0.95 0.40
C VAL A 48 -1.57 -2.10 -0.03
N SER A 49 -1.00 -3.31 -0.09
CA SER A 49 -1.77 -4.52 -0.37
C SER A 49 -2.55 -4.97 0.88
N GLU A 50 -3.60 -5.76 0.70
CA GLU A 50 -4.35 -6.33 1.83
C GLU A 50 -3.46 -7.12 2.80
N GLY A 51 -2.60 -8.01 2.28
CA GLY A 51 -1.71 -8.80 3.12
C GLY A 51 -0.70 -7.94 3.89
N GLU A 52 -0.23 -6.85 3.27
CA GLU A 52 0.65 -5.90 3.93
C GLU A 52 -0.09 -5.09 5.00
N GLU A 53 -1.33 -4.66 4.75
CA GLU A 53 -2.20 -4.01 5.73
C GLU A 53 -2.39 -4.90 6.98
N ILE A 54 -2.66 -6.20 6.79
CA ILE A 54 -2.81 -7.18 7.87
C ILE A 54 -1.50 -7.31 8.68
N GLU A 55 -0.35 -7.43 8.03
CA GLU A 55 0.92 -7.57 8.75
C GLU A 55 1.31 -6.28 9.49
N ILE A 56 1.00 -5.11 8.92
CA ILE A 56 1.16 -3.83 9.59
C ILE A 56 0.31 -3.80 10.87
N ASP A 57 -0.96 -4.18 10.82
CA ASP A 57 -1.81 -4.20 12.01
C ASP A 57 -1.32 -5.24 13.04
N ARG A 58 -0.91 -6.43 12.60
CA ARG A 58 -0.32 -7.46 13.49
C ARG A 58 0.90 -6.93 14.25
N LYS A 59 1.71 -6.10 13.60
CA LYS A 59 2.89 -5.47 14.21
C LYS A 59 2.52 -4.34 15.18
N ASN A 60 1.48 -3.56 14.90
CA ASN A 60 1.19 -2.32 15.63
C ASN A 60 0.07 -2.44 16.67
N SER A 61 -0.90 -3.34 16.48
CA SER A 61 -2.03 -3.54 17.40
C SER A 61 -1.65 -3.82 18.87
N PRO A 62 -0.52 -4.50 19.20
CA PRO A 62 -0.13 -4.65 20.60
C PRO A 62 0.16 -3.33 21.31
N TYR A 63 0.56 -2.29 20.57
CA TYR A 63 0.87 -0.97 21.11
C TYR A 63 -0.35 -0.03 21.17
N GLN A 64 -1.51 -0.47 20.69
CA GLN A 64 -2.75 0.33 20.71
C GLN A 64 -3.46 0.29 22.07
N PHE A 65 -3.03 -0.59 22.99
CA PHE A 65 -3.54 -0.55 24.37
C PHE A 65 -3.00 0.67 25.11
N SER A 66 -3.84 1.24 25.97
CA SER A 66 -3.40 2.29 26.88
C SER A 66 -2.21 1.79 27.71
N THR A 67 -1.13 2.56 27.75
CA THR A 67 0.03 2.31 28.61
C THR A 67 -0.34 2.34 30.09
N ASP A 68 -1.36 3.10 30.43
CA ASP A 68 -1.77 3.38 31.81
C ASP A 68 -2.84 2.38 32.29
N TYR A 69 -3.77 2.02 31.40
CA TYR A 69 -4.94 1.19 31.75
C TYR A 69 -4.89 -0.23 31.18
N GLY A 70 -4.07 -0.51 30.18
CA GLY A 70 -3.96 -1.82 29.55
C GLY A 70 -5.25 -2.33 28.93
N SER A 71 -5.45 -3.65 28.98
CA SER A 71 -6.66 -4.30 28.46
C SER A 71 -7.78 -4.34 29.51
N ILE A 72 -9.03 -4.47 29.03
CA ILE A 72 -10.20 -4.64 29.90
C ILE A 72 -10.07 -5.94 30.71
N GLN A 73 -10.18 -5.84 32.03
CA GLN A 73 -10.06 -6.99 32.94
C GLN A 73 -11.41 -7.71 33.16
N ASP A 74 -12.53 -7.01 33.03
CA ASP A 74 -13.86 -7.60 33.10
C ASP A 74 -14.13 -8.47 31.86
N ASN A 75 -14.28 -9.78 32.07
CA ASN A 75 -14.50 -10.73 30.99
C ASN A 75 -15.90 -10.61 30.36
N SER A 76 -16.93 -10.25 31.13
CA SER A 76 -18.28 -10.04 30.60
C SER A 76 -18.29 -8.87 29.63
N LEU A 77 -17.68 -7.76 30.04
CA LEU A 77 -17.54 -6.57 29.20
C LEU A 77 -16.68 -6.85 27.96
N LYS A 78 -15.54 -7.52 28.13
CA LYS A 78 -14.67 -7.93 27.02
C LYS A 78 -15.42 -8.78 25.99
N ASN A 79 -16.22 -9.73 26.45
CA ASN A 79 -17.02 -10.59 25.58
C ASN A 79 -18.10 -9.81 24.85
N TYR A 80 -18.80 -8.90 25.53
CA TYR A 80 -19.80 -8.03 24.91
C TYR A 80 -19.20 -7.17 23.80
N ILE A 81 -18.06 -6.53 24.05
CA ILE A 81 -17.35 -5.71 23.04
C ILE A 81 -16.90 -6.56 21.86
N ASN A 82 -16.30 -7.73 22.12
CA ASN A 82 -15.87 -8.65 21.08
C ASN A 82 -17.04 -9.12 20.20
N GLN A 83 -18.16 -9.51 20.80
CA GLN A 83 -19.35 -9.94 20.06
C GLN A 83 -19.93 -8.79 19.23
N THR A 84 -20.04 -7.60 19.82
CA THR A 84 -20.53 -6.41 19.13
C THR A 84 -19.64 -6.05 17.94
N GLY A 85 -18.32 -6.05 18.14
CA GLY A 85 -17.34 -5.79 17.08
C GLY A 85 -17.45 -6.77 15.92
N LYS A 86 -17.53 -8.09 16.21
CA LYS A 86 -17.72 -9.13 15.19
C LYS A 86 -19.03 -8.99 14.42
N ASN A 87 -20.11 -8.60 15.10
CA ASN A 87 -21.40 -8.35 14.44
C ASN A 87 -21.33 -7.17 13.48
N ILE A 88 -20.59 -6.11 13.84
CA ILE A 88 -20.42 -4.92 12.99
C ILE A 88 -19.49 -5.24 11.82
N SER A 89 -18.35 -5.90 12.05
CA SER A 89 -17.36 -6.18 11.00
C SER A 89 -17.93 -7.02 9.86
N ALA A 90 -18.80 -7.97 10.19
CA ALA A 90 -19.53 -8.80 9.22
C ALA A 90 -20.43 -8.00 8.25
N LEU A 91 -20.79 -6.76 8.60
CA LEU A 91 -21.63 -5.87 7.79
C LEU A 91 -20.83 -4.80 7.03
N THR A 92 -19.49 -4.88 7.05
CA THR A 92 -18.61 -3.95 6.33
C THR A 92 -18.38 -4.39 4.88
N HIS A 93 -17.70 -3.54 4.11
CA HIS A 93 -17.32 -3.83 2.72
C HIS A 93 -16.26 -4.95 2.57
N ARG A 94 -15.58 -5.34 3.66
CA ARG A 94 -14.57 -6.41 3.68
C ARG A 94 -14.79 -7.32 4.90
N PRO A 95 -15.84 -8.15 4.90
CA PRO A 95 -16.21 -8.97 6.08
C PRO A 95 -15.25 -10.14 6.35
N HIS A 96 -14.29 -10.40 5.45
CA HIS A 96 -13.26 -11.44 5.61
C HIS A 96 -11.99 -10.92 6.30
N MET A 97 -11.87 -9.59 6.48
CA MET A 97 -10.79 -8.94 7.21
C MET A 97 -10.99 -9.02 8.73
#